data_AF-A0A6J4JT26-F1
#
_entry.id   AF-A0A6J4JT26-F1
#
_cell.length_a   1.000
_cell.length_b   1.000
_cell.length_c   1.000
_cell.angle_alpha   90.00
_cell.angle_beta   90.00
_cell.angle_gamma   90.00
#
_symmetry.space_group_name_H-M   'P 1'
#
loop_
_entity.id
_entity.type
_entity.pdbx_description
1 polymer ?
#
loop_
_entity_poly.entity_id
_entity_poly.type
_entity_poly.pdbx_seq_one_letter_code
_entity_poly.pdbx_strand_id
1 'polypeptide(L)'
;MPKPRRAALHRLPTRHPGDTAAIEALIADGRLDPAGIVAILGKTEGNGCVNDFTRAYAVQSLTLMLAGHLGAEAAARVALVMSGGTEGGLSPHVLVLAVEEGDVANPQGALAIGTGFTRDFAPEEIGRVAQAEAVAAALRQAMAEAGITEPRYVQVKCPLLTTERIAAARAPVATEDTYASMGLSRGASALGAALALGEIDGIAPEDIGRNWQKYSSVASASAGVELERCEIVVLGNSNAWSGDLAIAHAVMQDAIDLPAVHRALRLAGLPTEDGQLAAADADRLVAVLAKAEPSSNGRIRGRRHIMWDDSDINATRHARALVGGVIAGAVGRTDIFVSGGAEHQGPDGGGPVAVIARRAQPS
;
A
#
# COMPACT_ATOMS: atom_id res chain seq x y z
N MET A 1 25.67 18.49 -12.43
CA MET A 1 24.27 17.99 -12.32
C MET A 1 24.16 17.28 -10.97
N PRO A 2 23.04 17.40 -10.23
CA PRO A 2 22.86 16.60 -9.02
C PRO A 2 22.96 15.11 -9.38
N LYS A 3 23.59 14.32 -8.50
CA LYS A 3 23.67 12.87 -8.70
C LYS A 3 22.25 12.27 -8.72
N PRO A 4 21.99 11.24 -9.55
CA PRO A 4 20.69 10.60 -9.57
C PRO A 4 20.40 9.98 -8.19
N ARG A 5 19.12 9.83 -7.85
CA ARG A 5 18.70 9.07 -6.67
C ARG A 5 18.67 7.58 -7.00
N ARG A 6 18.82 6.72 -5.99
CA ARG A 6 18.65 5.27 -6.10
C ARG A 6 17.64 4.81 -5.06
N ALA A 7 16.66 4.01 -5.46
CA ALA A 7 15.78 3.36 -4.50
C ALA A 7 16.44 2.10 -3.92
N ALA A 8 16.41 1.95 -2.61
CA ALA A 8 16.72 0.72 -1.89
C ALA A 8 15.45 0.20 -1.20
N LEU A 9 15.25 -1.12 -1.22
CA LEU A 9 14.10 -1.75 -0.61
C LEU A 9 14.50 -3.06 0.08
N HIS A 10 14.15 -3.15 1.36
CA HIS A 10 14.46 -4.31 2.20
C HIS A 10 13.15 -4.91 2.72
N ARG A 11 12.88 -6.16 2.34
CA ARG A 11 11.80 -6.96 2.93
C ARG A 11 12.36 -7.74 4.11
N LEU A 12 11.82 -7.47 5.29
CA LEU A 12 12.33 -7.99 6.56
C LEU A 12 11.22 -8.66 7.35
N PRO A 13 11.39 -9.92 7.78
CA PRO A 13 10.41 -10.58 8.64
C PRO A 13 10.39 -9.91 10.01
N THR A 14 9.23 -9.95 10.67
CA THR A 14 9.04 -9.44 12.03
C THR A 14 8.56 -10.57 12.94
N ARG A 15 9.14 -10.69 14.14
CA ARG A 15 8.74 -11.71 15.13
C ARG A 15 7.50 -11.32 15.93
N HIS A 16 7.21 -10.02 16.01
CA HIS A 16 6.05 -9.42 16.64
C HIS A 16 5.88 -7.99 16.11
N PRO A 17 4.77 -7.28 16.37
CA PRO A 17 4.51 -5.97 15.77
C PRO A 17 5.56 -4.88 16.10
N GLY A 18 6.14 -4.91 17.29
CA GLY A 18 7.21 -3.98 17.68
C GLY A 18 8.64 -4.38 17.31
N ASP A 19 8.84 -5.40 16.45
CA ASP A 19 10.18 -5.93 16.15
C ASP A 19 10.91 -5.07 15.12
N THR A 20 11.90 -4.30 15.58
CA THR A 20 12.77 -3.46 14.73
C THR A 20 14.15 -4.07 14.49
N ALA A 21 14.44 -5.25 15.06
CA ALA A 21 15.80 -5.79 15.15
C ALA A 21 16.47 -6.01 13.78
N ALA A 22 15.71 -6.43 12.77
CA ALA A 22 16.23 -6.64 11.42
C ALA A 22 16.60 -5.31 10.73
N ILE A 23 15.89 -4.21 11.04
CA ILE A 23 16.21 -2.87 10.52
C ILE A 23 17.50 -2.37 11.19
N GLU A 24 17.56 -2.48 12.52
CA GLU A 24 18.73 -2.11 13.32
C GLU A 24 19.99 -2.85 12.87
N ALA A 25 19.87 -4.15 12.56
CA ALA A 25 20.98 -4.94 12.04
C ALA A 25 21.49 -4.41 10.69
N LEU A 26 20.60 -4.04 9.75
CA LEU A 26 21.02 -3.45 8.47
C LEU A 26 21.71 -2.09 8.65
N ILE A 27 21.24 -1.28 9.60
CA ILE A 27 21.86 0.01 9.94
C ILE A 27 23.24 -0.23 10.54
N ALA A 28 23.37 -1.12 11.53
CA ALA A 28 24.63 -1.45 12.18
C ALA A 28 25.67 -2.04 11.20
N ASP A 29 25.22 -2.83 10.24
CA ASP A 29 26.06 -3.42 9.18
C ASP A 29 26.46 -2.40 8.08
N GLY A 30 25.95 -1.16 8.14
CA GLY A 30 26.19 -0.13 7.12
C GLY A 30 25.52 -0.42 5.77
N ARG A 31 24.53 -1.32 5.76
CA ARG A 31 23.79 -1.74 4.56
C ARG A 31 22.52 -0.92 4.32
N LEU A 32 22.14 -0.08 5.29
CA LEU A 32 21.03 0.85 5.23
C LEU A 32 21.42 2.12 5.97
N ASP A 33 21.48 3.26 5.27
CA ASP A 33 21.58 4.55 5.93
C ASP A 33 20.20 4.94 6.49
N PRO A 34 20.04 5.10 7.82
CA PRO A 34 18.76 5.50 8.39
C PRO A 34 18.27 6.84 7.82
N ALA A 35 19.17 7.76 7.45
CA ALA A 35 18.80 9.07 6.91
C ALA A 35 18.15 8.97 5.52
N GLY A 36 18.40 7.87 4.81
CA GLY A 36 17.78 7.56 3.54
C GLY A 36 16.37 6.97 3.66
N ILE A 37 15.93 6.52 4.85
CA ILE A 37 14.62 5.89 5.02
C ILE A 37 13.51 6.93 4.79
N VAL A 38 12.66 6.70 3.80
CA VAL A 38 11.54 7.61 3.45
C VAL A 38 10.18 7.00 3.78
N ALA A 39 10.07 5.67 3.78
CA ALA A 39 8.82 4.99 4.13
C ALA A 39 9.05 3.58 4.66
N ILE A 40 8.12 3.10 5.49
CA ILE A 40 8.04 1.71 5.93
C ILE A 40 6.60 1.21 5.76
N LEU A 41 6.43 0.16 4.97
CA LEU A 41 5.13 -0.50 4.74
C LEU A 41 5.12 -1.83 5.50
N GLY A 42 4.19 -2.01 6.43
CA GLY A 42 4.18 -3.18 7.31
C GLY A 42 2.91 -4.02 7.20
N LYS A 43 3.07 -5.34 7.24
CA LYS A 43 2.01 -6.32 7.54
C LYS A 43 2.12 -6.73 9.00
N THR A 44 1.17 -6.26 9.83
CA THR A 44 1.12 -6.56 11.26
C THR A 44 0.04 -7.60 11.57
N GLU A 45 0.27 -8.43 12.58
CA GLU A 45 -0.47 -9.67 12.84
C GLU A 45 -1.77 -9.53 13.66
N GLY A 46 -2.28 -8.30 13.82
CA GLY A 46 -3.62 -8.07 14.35
C GLY A 46 -4.73 -8.49 13.38
N ASN A 47 -5.98 -8.16 13.70
CA ASN A 47 -7.14 -8.58 12.89
C ASN A 47 -7.39 -7.72 11.63
N GLY A 48 -6.65 -6.62 11.44
CA GLY A 48 -6.79 -5.70 10.31
C GLY A 48 -8.08 -4.89 10.26
N CYS A 49 -8.91 -4.91 11.32
CA CYS A 49 -10.19 -4.22 11.42
C CYS A 49 -10.04 -2.94 12.30
N VAL A 50 -11.06 -2.58 13.08
CA VAL A 50 -11.07 -1.35 13.90
C VAL A 50 -10.14 -1.47 15.09
N ASN A 51 -10.34 -2.46 15.95
CA ASN A 51 -9.60 -2.66 17.21
C ASN A 51 -8.27 -3.40 17.02
N ASP A 52 -7.62 -3.20 15.87
CA ASP A 52 -6.28 -3.70 15.64
C ASP A 52 -5.24 -2.67 16.12
N PHE A 53 -4.71 -2.95 17.31
CA PHE A 53 -3.66 -2.17 17.98
C PHE A 53 -2.25 -2.55 17.56
N THR A 54 -2.04 -3.63 16.79
CA THR A 54 -0.71 -4.02 16.34
C THR A 54 -0.12 -2.99 15.39
N ARG A 55 -0.99 -2.27 14.64
CA ARG A 55 -0.60 -1.16 13.78
C ARG A 55 0.03 -0.01 14.58
N ALA A 56 -0.68 0.48 15.60
CA ALA A 56 -0.20 1.57 16.44
C ALA A 56 1.06 1.17 17.25
N TYR A 57 1.12 -0.09 17.70
CA TYR A 57 2.31 -0.61 18.39
C TYR A 57 3.54 -0.67 17.45
N ALA A 58 3.37 -1.13 16.22
CA ALA A 58 4.44 -1.12 15.21
C ALA A 58 4.88 0.31 14.88
N VAL A 59 3.93 1.24 14.65
CA VAL A 59 4.23 2.67 14.43
C VAL A 59 5.04 3.23 15.59
N GLN A 60 4.60 3.05 16.84
CA GLN A 60 5.32 3.53 18.01
C GLN A 60 6.76 2.99 18.05
N SER A 61 6.94 1.69 17.85
CA SER A 61 8.25 1.03 17.92
C SER A 61 9.19 1.55 16.82
N LEU A 62 8.67 1.68 15.60
CA LEU A 62 9.41 2.23 14.46
C LEU A 62 9.76 3.70 14.67
N THR A 63 8.83 4.53 15.17
CA THR A 63 9.08 5.94 15.47
C THR A 63 10.16 6.11 16.54
N LEU A 64 10.13 5.30 17.61
CA LEU A 64 11.16 5.33 18.65
C LEU A 64 12.54 4.94 18.10
N MET A 65 12.60 3.86 17.30
CA MET A 65 13.83 3.44 16.63
C MET A 65 14.37 4.55 15.71
N LEU A 66 13.54 5.07 14.82
CA LEU A 66 13.93 6.13 13.88
C LEU A 66 14.36 7.40 14.60
N ALA A 67 13.66 7.79 15.68
CA ALA A 67 14.04 8.95 16.48
C ALA A 67 15.41 8.77 17.17
N GLY A 68 15.78 7.54 17.52
CA GLY A 68 17.12 7.21 18.05
C GLY A 68 18.24 7.46 17.04
N HIS A 69 17.98 7.23 15.74
CA HIS A 69 18.96 7.42 14.65
C HIS A 69 18.92 8.81 14.01
N LEU A 70 17.73 9.40 13.89
CA LEU A 70 17.47 10.61 13.08
C LEU A 70 17.08 11.84 13.91
N GLY A 71 16.70 11.65 15.16
CA GLY A 71 15.97 12.64 15.94
C GLY A 71 14.47 12.67 15.60
N ALA A 72 13.66 13.21 16.52
CA ALA A 72 12.20 13.14 16.45
C ALA A 72 11.60 13.85 15.22
N GLU A 73 12.14 15.00 14.84
CA GLU A 73 11.61 15.80 13.73
C GLU A 73 11.79 15.09 12.38
N ALA A 74 12.97 14.50 12.15
CA ALA A 74 13.25 13.75 10.94
C ALA A 74 12.47 12.42 10.90
N ALA A 75 12.36 11.73 12.03
CA ALA A 75 11.54 10.51 12.14
C ALA A 75 10.06 10.76 11.77
N ALA A 76 9.49 11.91 12.16
CA ALA A 76 8.11 12.28 11.84
C ALA A 76 7.84 12.55 10.34
N ARG A 77 8.90 12.64 9.52
CA ARG A 77 8.82 12.78 8.06
C ARG A 77 8.89 11.44 7.31
N VAL A 78 9.13 10.33 8.02
CA VAL A 78 9.08 8.98 7.42
C VAL A 78 7.62 8.52 7.37
N ALA A 79 7.13 8.11 6.20
CA ALA A 79 5.78 7.58 6.07
C ALA A 79 5.70 6.16 6.66
N LEU A 80 4.80 5.93 7.63
CA LEU A 80 4.65 4.65 8.33
C LEU A 80 3.28 4.04 8.04
N VAL A 81 3.25 3.07 7.12
CA VAL A 81 2.00 2.48 6.62
C VAL A 81 1.82 1.06 7.16
N MET A 82 1.19 0.93 8.32
CA MET A 82 0.92 -0.36 8.94
C MET A 82 -0.46 -0.89 8.52
N SER A 83 -0.48 -1.96 7.74
CA SER A 83 -1.68 -2.71 7.34
C SER A 83 -1.80 -3.98 8.18
N GLY A 84 -2.78 -4.01 9.07
CA GLY A 84 -3.07 -5.19 9.90
C GLY A 84 -3.66 -6.37 9.13
N GLY A 85 -3.73 -7.52 9.77
CA GLY A 85 -4.29 -8.75 9.20
C GLY A 85 -3.30 -9.54 8.37
N THR A 86 -2.82 -10.65 8.94
CA THR A 86 -1.98 -11.66 8.27
C THR A 86 -2.69 -13.01 8.28
N GLU A 87 -3.95 -13.03 7.84
CA GLU A 87 -4.78 -14.24 7.82
C GLU A 87 -4.27 -15.32 6.86
N GLY A 88 -4.70 -16.56 7.10
CA GLY A 88 -4.25 -17.72 6.33
C GLY A 88 -2.79 -18.03 6.63
N GLY A 89 -1.95 -18.03 5.60
CA GLY A 89 -0.51 -18.27 5.72
C GLY A 89 0.36 -17.03 5.55
N LEU A 90 -0.22 -15.82 5.48
CA LEU A 90 0.55 -14.59 5.27
C LEU A 90 1.54 -14.35 6.42
N SER A 91 2.79 -14.01 6.07
CA SER A 91 3.86 -13.79 7.04
C SER A 91 3.96 -12.31 7.43
N PRO A 92 3.99 -11.95 8.73
CA PRO A 92 4.28 -10.59 9.18
C PRO A 92 5.66 -10.13 8.73
N HIS A 93 5.73 -8.94 8.14
CA HIS A 93 6.96 -8.36 7.64
C HIS A 93 6.83 -6.85 7.44
N VAL A 94 7.98 -6.19 7.27
CA VAL A 94 8.07 -4.79 6.82
C VAL A 94 8.85 -4.69 5.51
N LEU A 95 8.46 -3.73 4.69
CA LEU A 95 9.22 -3.24 3.55
C LEU A 95 9.78 -1.88 3.94
N VAL A 96 11.10 -1.80 4.13
CA VAL A 96 11.81 -0.54 4.37
C VAL A 96 12.22 0.03 3.03
N LEU A 97 11.73 1.24 2.73
CA LEU A 97 12.01 1.96 1.50
C LEU A 97 12.94 3.12 1.82
N ALA A 98 14.09 3.13 1.15
CA ALA A 98 15.10 4.15 1.31
C ALA A 98 15.49 4.77 -0.04
N VAL A 99 15.94 6.02 0.03
CA VAL A 99 16.50 6.78 -1.08
C VAL A 99 17.97 7.02 -0.80
N GLU A 100 18.81 6.45 -1.63
CA GLU A 100 20.27 6.56 -1.58
C GLU A 100 20.77 7.51 -2.67
N GLU A 101 22.01 7.97 -2.51
CA GLU A 101 22.76 8.59 -3.59
C GLU A 101 23.08 7.53 -4.66
N GLY A 102 22.75 7.85 -5.91
CA GLY A 102 22.96 6.98 -7.05
C GLY A 102 24.16 7.40 -7.90
N ASP A 103 24.61 6.47 -8.75
CA ASP A 103 25.74 6.71 -9.66
C ASP A 103 25.26 7.27 -11.01
N VAL A 104 24.71 6.39 -11.85
CA VAL A 104 24.29 6.70 -13.22
C VAL A 104 22.80 6.42 -13.37
N ALA A 105 22.07 7.42 -13.88
CA ALA A 105 20.65 7.29 -14.14
C ALA A 105 20.40 6.16 -15.15
N ASN A 106 19.39 5.33 -14.89
CA ASN A 106 19.07 4.18 -15.72
C ASN A 106 18.16 4.63 -16.88
N PRO A 107 18.64 4.61 -18.14
CA PRO A 107 17.83 5.06 -19.29
C PRO A 107 16.57 4.23 -19.51
N GLN A 108 16.54 2.98 -19.02
CA GLN A 108 15.37 2.11 -19.09
C GLN A 108 14.37 2.34 -17.94
N GLY A 109 14.66 3.29 -17.05
CA GLY A 109 13.91 3.60 -15.84
C GLY A 109 14.29 2.70 -14.65
N ALA A 110 14.48 3.30 -13.49
CA ALA A 110 14.64 2.59 -12.22
C ALA A 110 13.48 2.93 -11.27
N LEU A 111 13.27 2.08 -10.26
CA LEU A 111 12.30 2.32 -9.19
C LEU A 111 12.57 3.71 -8.58
N ALA A 112 11.54 4.53 -8.59
CA ALA A 112 11.51 5.85 -7.99
C ALA A 112 10.48 5.86 -6.87
N ILE A 113 10.81 6.58 -5.79
CA ILE A 113 9.96 6.70 -4.61
C ILE A 113 9.66 8.19 -4.40
N GLY A 114 8.38 8.52 -4.31
CA GLY A 114 7.91 9.81 -3.81
C GLY A 114 7.10 9.61 -2.54
N THR A 115 7.19 10.55 -1.61
CA THR A 115 6.42 10.56 -0.37
C THR A 115 5.74 11.90 -0.19
N GLY A 116 4.54 11.91 0.39
CA GLY A 116 3.80 13.13 0.65
C GLY A 116 2.85 12.98 1.83
N PHE A 117 2.46 14.09 2.41
CA PHE A 117 1.51 14.14 3.52
C PHE A 117 0.44 15.17 3.21
N THR A 118 -0.81 14.87 3.54
CA THR A 118 -1.85 15.90 3.55
C THR A 118 -1.78 16.69 4.86
N ARG A 119 -2.58 17.76 4.95
CA ARG A 119 -2.96 18.31 6.26
C ARG A 119 -3.78 17.29 7.06
N ASP A 120 -3.93 17.56 8.35
CA ASP A 120 -4.91 16.86 9.18
C ASP A 120 -6.33 17.17 8.70
N PHE A 121 -7.23 16.18 8.85
CA PHE A 121 -8.63 16.27 8.50
C PHE A 121 -9.50 16.41 9.74
N ALA A 122 -10.50 17.28 9.67
CA ALA A 122 -11.58 17.25 10.63
C ALA A 122 -12.42 15.97 10.44
N PRO A 123 -13.10 15.44 11.48
CA PRO A 123 -13.93 14.25 11.36
C PRO A 123 -14.96 14.32 10.23
N GLU A 124 -15.61 15.47 10.05
CA GLU A 124 -16.59 15.72 8.99
C GLU A 124 -16.00 15.74 7.56
N GLU A 125 -14.67 15.69 7.39
CA GLU A 125 -14.01 15.63 6.08
C GLU A 125 -13.64 14.19 5.67
N ILE A 126 -13.54 13.28 6.64
CA ILE A 126 -13.17 11.88 6.41
C ILE A 126 -14.24 11.19 5.57
N GLY A 127 -13.81 10.52 4.50
CA GLY A 127 -14.69 9.84 3.57
C GLY A 127 -15.44 10.78 2.62
N ARG A 128 -14.97 12.02 2.44
CA ARG A 128 -15.60 13.02 1.55
C ARG A 128 -14.64 13.58 0.51
N VAL A 129 -15.19 14.38 -0.40
CA VAL A 129 -14.47 15.03 -1.51
C VAL A 129 -13.25 15.82 -1.02
N ALA A 130 -13.35 16.53 0.13
CA ALA A 130 -12.23 17.26 0.70
C ALA A 130 -11.00 16.38 0.99
N GLN A 131 -11.20 15.15 1.48
CA GLN A 131 -10.11 14.18 1.65
C GLN A 131 -9.54 13.76 0.30
N ALA A 132 -10.39 13.48 -0.68
CA ALA A 132 -9.96 13.07 -2.01
C ALA A 132 -9.12 14.16 -2.72
N GLU A 133 -9.55 15.42 -2.68
CA GLU A 133 -8.83 16.55 -3.27
C GLU A 133 -7.46 16.79 -2.60
N ALA A 134 -7.40 16.69 -1.27
CA ALA A 134 -6.16 16.82 -0.53
C ALA A 134 -5.17 15.69 -0.88
N VAL A 135 -5.65 14.45 -0.98
CA VAL A 135 -4.84 13.31 -1.45
C VAL A 135 -4.36 13.53 -2.88
N ALA A 136 -5.22 14.02 -3.77
CA ALA A 136 -4.86 14.30 -5.15
C ALA A 136 -3.73 15.33 -5.25
N ALA A 137 -3.82 16.42 -4.49
CA ALA A 137 -2.82 17.48 -4.45
C ALA A 137 -1.46 16.95 -3.94
N ALA A 138 -1.46 16.25 -2.80
CA ALA A 138 -0.25 15.69 -2.22
C ALA A 138 0.39 14.61 -3.11
N LEU A 139 -0.41 13.80 -3.81
CA LEU A 139 0.10 12.82 -4.77
C LEU A 139 0.78 13.48 -5.97
N ARG A 140 0.18 14.52 -6.57
CA ARG A 140 0.79 15.27 -7.68
C ARG A 140 2.14 15.86 -7.27
N GLN A 141 2.24 16.41 -6.06
CA GLN A 141 3.50 16.92 -5.53
C GLN A 141 4.55 15.81 -5.36
N ALA A 142 4.20 14.69 -4.71
CA ALA A 142 5.11 13.58 -4.51
C ALA A 142 5.60 12.97 -5.84
N MET A 143 4.73 12.89 -6.84
CA MET A 143 5.08 12.47 -8.20
C MET A 143 6.06 13.42 -8.87
N ALA A 144 5.81 14.73 -8.80
CA ALA A 144 6.68 15.75 -9.39
C ALA A 144 8.09 15.73 -8.75
N GLU A 145 8.16 15.68 -7.42
CA GLU A 145 9.41 15.62 -6.67
C GLU A 145 10.20 14.34 -6.95
N ALA A 146 9.51 13.21 -7.14
CA ALA A 146 10.13 11.94 -7.49
C ALA A 146 10.45 11.82 -8.99
N GLY A 147 9.97 12.72 -9.85
CA GLY A 147 10.10 12.58 -11.30
C GLY A 147 9.37 11.34 -11.83
N ILE A 148 8.21 11.02 -11.27
CA ILE A 148 7.34 9.90 -11.67
C ILE A 148 6.20 10.45 -12.51
N THR A 149 6.14 10.07 -13.78
CA THR A 149 5.03 10.43 -14.68
C THR A 149 3.94 9.36 -14.70
N GLU A 150 4.33 8.09 -14.63
CA GLU A 150 3.43 6.94 -14.62
C GLU A 150 3.66 6.10 -13.36
N PRO A 151 2.89 6.31 -12.28
CA PRO A 151 3.00 5.48 -11.09
C PRO A 151 2.48 4.07 -11.40
N ARG A 152 3.04 3.10 -10.68
CA ARG A 152 2.63 1.68 -10.73
C ARG A 152 1.98 1.25 -9.42
N TYR A 153 2.17 2.02 -8.36
CA TYR A 153 1.53 1.79 -7.06
C TYR A 153 1.48 3.08 -6.26
N VAL A 154 0.33 3.37 -5.63
CA VAL A 154 0.14 4.51 -4.73
C VAL A 154 -0.39 3.98 -3.41
N GLN A 155 0.48 3.84 -2.42
CA GLN A 155 0.07 3.51 -1.06
C GLN A 155 -0.42 4.76 -0.34
N VAL A 156 -1.58 4.66 0.31
CA VAL A 156 -2.08 5.70 1.21
C VAL A 156 -2.40 5.09 2.56
N LYS A 157 -1.90 5.67 3.64
CA LYS A 157 -2.44 5.43 4.99
C LYS A 157 -3.37 6.57 5.33
N CYS A 158 -4.65 6.27 5.59
CA CYS A 158 -5.70 7.26 5.80
C CYS A 158 -6.37 7.09 7.19
N PRO A 159 -7.03 8.14 7.71
CA PRO A 159 -7.65 8.11 9.04
C PRO A 159 -8.97 7.32 9.02
N LEU A 160 -9.56 7.14 10.19
CA LEU A 160 -10.92 6.60 10.39
C LEU A 160 -11.67 7.38 11.47
N LEU A 161 -12.99 7.20 11.54
CA LEU A 161 -13.86 7.82 12.53
C LEU A 161 -14.08 6.91 13.75
N THR A 162 -13.42 7.22 14.85
CA THR A 162 -13.72 6.60 16.16
C THR A 162 -14.98 7.23 16.75
N THR A 163 -15.60 6.58 17.74
CA THR A 163 -16.71 7.16 18.53
C THR A 163 -16.36 8.54 19.09
N GLU A 164 -15.13 8.72 19.56
CA GLU A 164 -14.65 10.01 20.09
C GLU A 164 -14.57 11.08 18.99
N ARG A 165 -14.03 10.74 17.81
CA ARG A 165 -13.96 11.66 16.66
C ARG A 165 -15.34 12.03 16.15
N ILE A 166 -16.27 11.09 16.13
CA ILE A 166 -17.68 11.34 15.75
C ILE A 166 -18.33 12.31 16.74
N ALA A 167 -18.15 12.07 18.04
CA ALA A 167 -18.71 12.94 19.08
C ALA A 167 -18.10 14.37 19.06
N ALA A 168 -16.84 14.51 18.62
CA ALA A 168 -16.15 15.78 18.51
C ALA A 168 -16.44 16.55 17.19
N ALA A 169 -17.12 15.91 16.22
CA ALA A 169 -17.40 16.52 14.93
C ALA A 169 -18.28 17.77 15.06
N ARG A 170 -17.99 18.81 14.27
CA ARG A 170 -18.76 20.08 14.29
C ARG A 170 -19.86 20.13 13.25
N ALA A 171 -19.90 19.14 12.37
CA ALA A 171 -20.89 18.94 11.32
C ALA A 171 -21.17 17.44 11.17
N PRO A 172 -22.25 17.04 10.47
CA PRO A 172 -22.51 15.62 10.22
C PRO A 172 -21.31 14.94 9.57
N VAL A 173 -20.93 13.78 10.07
CA VAL A 173 -19.89 12.91 9.50
C VAL A 173 -20.43 12.08 8.33
N ALA A 174 -19.55 11.42 7.57
CA ALA A 174 -19.96 10.59 6.44
C ALA A 174 -20.69 9.29 6.87
N THR A 175 -20.41 8.81 8.08
CA THR A 175 -21.08 7.69 8.73
C THR A 175 -20.81 7.73 10.24
N GLU A 176 -21.75 7.25 11.04
CA GLU A 176 -21.57 7.06 12.49
C GLU A 176 -21.03 5.65 12.84
N ASP A 177 -20.86 4.78 11.84
CA ASP A 177 -20.24 3.46 12.02
C ASP A 177 -18.72 3.52 11.79
N THR A 178 -17.96 3.18 12.83
CA THR A 178 -16.49 3.24 12.81
C THR A 178 -15.89 2.33 11.73
N TYR A 179 -16.45 1.14 11.48
CA TYR A 179 -15.90 0.22 10.48
C TYR A 179 -16.19 0.71 9.05
N ALA A 180 -17.42 1.15 8.78
CA ALA A 180 -17.83 1.75 7.51
C ALA A 180 -17.00 3.00 7.19
N SER A 181 -16.62 3.79 8.19
CA SER A 181 -15.77 4.96 7.99
C SER A 181 -14.40 4.60 7.40
N MET A 182 -13.88 3.41 7.71
CA MET A 182 -12.63 2.92 7.13
C MET A 182 -12.78 2.74 5.61
N GLY A 183 -13.90 2.16 5.16
CA GLY A 183 -14.21 1.98 3.74
C GLY A 183 -14.36 3.30 3.00
N LEU A 184 -15.09 4.26 3.60
CA LEU A 184 -15.26 5.59 3.02
C LEU A 184 -13.93 6.36 2.94
N SER A 185 -13.09 6.31 3.98
CA SER A 185 -11.78 6.96 3.99
C SER A 185 -10.82 6.35 2.97
N ARG A 186 -10.81 5.01 2.83
CA ARG A 186 -10.05 4.33 1.77
C ARG A 186 -10.55 4.75 0.38
N GLY A 187 -11.87 4.72 0.18
CA GLY A 187 -12.51 5.09 -1.07
C GLY A 187 -12.24 6.53 -1.49
N ALA A 188 -12.37 7.49 -0.57
CA ALA A 188 -12.04 8.90 -0.84
C ALA A 188 -10.56 9.07 -1.20
N SER A 189 -9.66 8.40 -0.48
CA SER A 189 -8.22 8.44 -0.79
C SER A 189 -7.90 7.83 -2.15
N ALA A 190 -8.54 6.73 -2.52
CA ALA A 190 -8.35 6.07 -3.80
C ALA A 190 -8.92 6.88 -4.98
N LEU A 191 -10.07 7.51 -4.80
CA LEU A 191 -10.63 8.45 -5.79
C LEU A 191 -9.76 9.71 -5.93
N GLY A 192 -9.16 10.18 -4.83
CA GLY A 192 -8.14 11.23 -4.87
C GLY A 192 -6.94 10.84 -5.74
N ALA A 193 -6.45 9.60 -5.60
CA ALA A 193 -5.43 9.06 -6.49
C ALA A 193 -5.92 9.00 -7.95
N ALA A 194 -7.10 8.44 -8.21
CA ALA A 194 -7.67 8.36 -9.55
C ALA A 194 -7.77 9.75 -10.23
N LEU A 195 -8.22 10.77 -9.48
CA LEU A 195 -8.31 12.16 -9.95
C LEU A 195 -6.91 12.74 -10.24
N ALA A 196 -5.93 12.50 -9.37
CA ALA A 196 -4.55 12.92 -9.58
C ALA A 196 -3.94 12.32 -10.86
N LEU A 197 -4.31 11.09 -11.19
CA LEU A 197 -3.78 10.36 -12.35
C LEU A 197 -4.59 10.59 -13.63
N GLY A 198 -5.70 11.34 -13.56
CA GLY A 198 -6.59 11.55 -14.70
C GLY A 198 -7.35 10.29 -15.13
N GLU A 199 -7.49 9.30 -14.22
CA GLU A 199 -8.28 8.09 -14.45
C GLU A 199 -9.79 8.38 -14.37
N ILE A 200 -10.17 9.50 -13.74
CA ILE A 200 -11.54 10.00 -13.65
C ILE A 200 -11.56 11.54 -13.82
N ASP A 201 -12.67 12.07 -14.33
CA ASP A 201 -12.83 13.51 -14.59
C ASP A 201 -13.17 14.34 -13.34
N GLY A 202 -13.76 13.71 -12.33
CA GLY A 202 -14.24 14.39 -11.13
C GLY A 202 -14.94 13.47 -10.15
N ILE A 203 -15.15 13.99 -8.93
CA ILE A 203 -15.69 13.24 -7.80
C ILE A 203 -16.92 13.98 -7.27
N ALA A 204 -18.09 13.35 -7.34
CA ALA A 204 -19.28 13.78 -6.64
C ALA A 204 -19.34 13.10 -5.26
N PRO A 205 -19.94 13.73 -4.23
CA PRO A 205 -20.07 13.12 -2.90
C PRO A 205 -20.67 11.69 -2.92
N GLU A 206 -21.64 11.46 -3.80
CA GLU A 206 -22.35 10.19 -3.98
C GLU A 206 -21.53 9.11 -4.68
N ASP A 207 -20.36 9.44 -5.24
CA ASP A 207 -19.46 8.43 -5.81
C ASP A 207 -18.79 7.59 -4.71
N ILE A 208 -18.42 8.22 -3.59
CA ILE A 208 -17.56 7.63 -2.56
C ILE A 208 -18.28 6.49 -1.83
N GLY A 209 -17.71 5.29 -1.90
CA GLY A 209 -18.24 4.06 -1.33
C GLY A 209 -19.45 3.48 -2.08
N ARG A 210 -19.76 3.95 -3.30
CA ARG A 210 -20.98 3.57 -4.02
C ARG A 210 -20.79 3.38 -5.53
N ASN A 211 -20.11 4.29 -6.22
CA ASN A 211 -19.95 4.23 -7.67
C ASN A 211 -18.70 3.43 -8.06
N TRP A 212 -18.85 2.11 -8.17
CA TRP A 212 -17.76 1.19 -8.49
C TRP A 212 -17.22 1.28 -9.93
N GLN A 213 -17.81 2.12 -10.79
CA GLN A 213 -17.24 2.41 -12.10
C GLN A 213 -16.04 3.36 -12.02
N LYS A 214 -15.94 4.14 -10.93
CA LYS A 214 -14.82 5.04 -10.67
C LYS A 214 -13.83 4.35 -9.75
N TYR A 215 -12.61 4.13 -10.21
CA TYR A 215 -11.54 3.56 -9.40
C TYR A 215 -10.18 3.99 -9.92
N SER A 216 -9.16 3.85 -9.09
CA SER A 216 -7.76 3.90 -9.54
C SER A 216 -7.21 2.50 -9.77
N SER A 217 -6.42 2.32 -10.82
CA SER A 217 -5.78 1.06 -11.17
C SER A 217 -4.51 0.78 -10.36
N VAL A 218 -4.02 1.76 -9.59
CA VAL A 218 -2.75 1.68 -8.84
C VAL A 218 -2.88 2.05 -7.37
N ALA A 219 -4.03 2.57 -6.93
CA ALA A 219 -4.22 2.97 -5.54
C ALA A 219 -4.31 1.76 -4.59
N SER A 220 -3.69 1.91 -3.43
CA SER A 220 -3.82 1.00 -2.29
C SER A 220 -3.95 1.84 -1.03
N ALA A 221 -5.18 2.01 -0.55
CA ALA A 221 -5.47 2.76 0.67
C ALA A 221 -5.68 1.80 1.85
N SER A 222 -5.14 2.14 3.01
CA SER A 222 -5.36 1.42 4.27
C SER A 222 -5.74 2.42 5.36
N ALA A 223 -6.81 2.13 6.09
CA ALA A 223 -7.28 3.00 7.16
C ALA A 223 -6.66 2.61 8.51
N GLY A 224 -6.45 3.59 9.39
CA GLY A 224 -5.94 3.38 10.74
C GLY A 224 -6.40 4.47 11.70
N VAL A 225 -6.32 4.16 13.00
CA VAL A 225 -6.70 5.09 14.08
C VAL A 225 -5.55 6.04 14.44
N GLU A 226 -4.32 5.63 14.17
CA GLU A 226 -3.06 6.25 14.61
C GLU A 226 -2.74 7.63 14.01
N LEU A 227 -3.56 8.15 13.08
CA LEU A 227 -3.30 9.41 12.37
C LEU A 227 -4.58 10.15 11.97
N GLU A 228 -4.42 11.44 11.64
CA GLU A 228 -5.49 12.38 11.25
C GLU A 228 -5.27 13.01 9.87
N ARG A 229 -4.05 12.94 9.32
CA ARG A 229 -3.70 13.24 7.92
C ARG A 229 -3.73 11.98 7.06
N CYS A 230 -3.44 12.09 5.77
CA CYS A 230 -3.05 10.94 4.93
C CYS A 230 -1.54 10.95 4.71
N GLU A 231 -0.92 9.77 4.77
CA GLU A 231 0.49 9.55 4.38
C GLU A 231 0.53 8.80 3.05
N ILE A 232 1.27 9.33 2.08
CA ILE A 232 1.25 8.87 0.69
C ILE A 232 2.65 8.42 0.30
N VAL A 233 2.74 7.23 -0.30
CA VAL A 233 3.95 6.70 -0.93
C VAL A 233 3.61 6.35 -2.37
N VAL A 234 4.24 7.01 -3.33
CA VAL A 234 4.10 6.74 -4.76
C VAL A 234 5.33 6.01 -5.29
N LEU A 235 5.09 4.91 -5.98
CA LEU A 235 6.11 4.07 -6.60
C LEU A 235 5.89 4.04 -8.11
N GLY A 236 6.95 4.31 -8.86
CA GLY A 236 6.95 4.26 -10.31
C GLY A 236 8.33 3.96 -10.86
N ASN A 237 8.49 4.02 -12.17
CA ASN A 237 9.81 3.95 -12.80
C ASN A 237 10.16 5.33 -13.35
N SER A 238 11.40 5.77 -13.13
CA SER A 238 11.89 7.05 -13.64
C SER A 238 13.28 6.90 -14.24
N ASN A 239 13.51 7.53 -15.40
CA ASN A 239 14.82 7.56 -16.06
C ASN A 239 15.80 8.55 -15.41
N ALA A 240 15.33 9.34 -14.45
CA ALA A 240 16.17 10.22 -13.61
C ALA A 240 16.75 9.48 -12.39
N TRP A 241 16.32 8.25 -12.16
CA TRP A 241 16.77 7.40 -11.05
C TRP A 241 17.74 6.34 -11.55
N SER A 242 18.60 5.89 -10.64
CA SER A 242 19.58 4.83 -10.85
C SER A 242 19.17 3.53 -10.15
N GLY A 243 19.88 2.45 -10.45
CA GLY A 243 19.64 1.13 -9.84
C GLY A 243 18.97 0.12 -10.77
N ASP A 244 18.82 -1.09 -10.25
CA ASP A 244 18.32 -2.28 -10.94
C ASP A 244 16.89 -2.66 -10.53
N LEU A 245 16.32 -2.00 -9.53
CA LEU A 245 14.93 -2.20 -9.15
C LEU A 245 13.98 -1.58 -10.17
N ALA A 246 12.87 -2.26 -10.43
CA ALA A 246 11.75 -1.75 -11.19
C ALA A 246 10.43 -2.24 -10.59
N ILE A 247 9.35 -1.52 -10.86
CA ILE A 247 8.00 -1.88 -10.46
C ILE A 247 7.11 -2.04 -11.69
N ALA A 248 6.25 -3.05 -11.67
CA ALA A 248 5.16 -3.22 -12.61
C ALA A 248 3.85 -3.49 -11.85
N HIS A 249 2.71 -3.33 -12.52
CA HIS A 249 1.42 -3.66 -11.93
C HIS A 249 0.46 -4.24 -12.96
N ALA A 250 -0.59 -4.88 -12.44
CA ALA A 250 -1.82 -5.21 -13.14
C ALA A 250 -3.00 -4.98 -12.18
N VAL A 251 -4.22 -5.21 -12.67
CA VAL A 251 -5.45 -5.12 -11.87
C VAL A 251 -6.14 -6.47 -11.89
N MET A 252 -6.29 -7.08 -10.72
CA MET A 252 -7.11 -8.27 -10.52
C MET A 252 -8.59 -7.89 -10.70
N GLN A 253 -9.29 -8.61 -11.57
CA GLN A 253 -10.72 -8.37 -11.83
C GLN A 253 -11.64 -9.00 -10.78
N ASP A 254 -11.15 -10.02 -10.07
CA ASP A 254 -11.78 -10.62 -8.90
C ASP A 254 -10.71 -11.22 -7.97
N ALA A 255 -11.11 -11.64 -6.77
CA ALA A 255 -10.22 -12.19 -5.75
C ALA A 255 -9.45 -13.47 -6.16
N ILE A 256 -9.79 -14.10 -7.29
CA ILE A 256 -9.13 -15.31 -7.81
C ILE A 256 -8.56 -15.12 -9.22
N ASP A 257 -8.28 -13.87 -9.61
CA ASP A 257 -7.67 -13.52 -10.89
C ASP A 257 -6.16 -13.77 -10.91
N LEU A 258 -5.79 -15.05 -10.83
CA LEU A 258 -4.43 -15.53 -11.00
C LEU A 258 -3.77 -15.05 -12.32
N PRO A 259 -4.48 -14.98 -13.47
CA PRO A 259 -3.92 -14.37 -14.69
C PRO A 259 -3.41 -12.93 -14.53
N ALA A 260 -4.08 -12.07 -13.75
CA ALA A 260 -3.59 -10.73 -13.47
C ALA A 260 -2.29 -10.73 -12.64
N VAL A 261 -2.17 -11.65 -11.66
CA VAL A 261 -0.93 -11.83 -10.89
C VAL A 261 0.23 -12.22 -11.81
N HIS A 262 0.03 -13.19 -12.70
CA HIS A 262 1.03 -13.57 -13.69
C HIS A 262 1.36 -12.46 -14.68
N ARG A 263 0.40 -11.61 -15.02
CA ARG A 263 0.64 -10.44 -15.86
C ARG A 263 1.56 -9.44 -15.17
N ALA A 264 1.32 -9.12 -13.89
CA ALA A 264 2.17 -8.23 -13.12
C ALA A 264 3.60 -8.79 -12.97
N LEU A 265 3.74 -10.09 -12.68
CA LEU A 265 5.03 -10.78 -12.62
C LEU A 265 5.80 -10.71 -13.95
N ARG A 266 5.14 -11.02 -15.07
CA ARG A 266 5.73 -10.95 -16.41
C ARG A 266 6.18 -9.55 -16.78
N LEU A 267 5.36 -8.53 -16.47
CA LEU A 267 5.71 -7.12 -16.71
C LEU A 267 6.88 -6.66 -15.84
N ALA A 268 7.07 -7.26 -14.66
CA ALA A 268 8.25 -7.05 -13.82
C ALA A 268 9.49 -7.86 -14.26
N GLY A 269 9.40 -8.62 -15.37
CA GLY A 269 10.49 -9.44 -15.88
C GLY A 269 10.68 -10.76 -15.13
N LEU A 270 9.62 -11.26 -14.49
CA LEU A 270 9.57 -12.53 -13.75
C LEU A 270 8.49 -13.45 -14.37
N PRO A 271 8.66 -13.95 -15.61
CA PRO A 271 7.69 -14.85 -16.22
C PRO A 271 7.57 -16.14 -15.41
N THR A 272 6.36 -16.69 -15.37
CA THR A 272 6.08 -17.99 -14.73
C THR A 272 5.73 -19.00 -15.84
N GLU A 273 6.53 -20.06 -15.97
CA GLU A 273 6.29 -21.10 -16.99
C GLU A 273 5.22 -22.10 -16.54
N ASP A 274 5.38 -22.67 -15.34
CA ASP A 274 4.47 -23.69 -14.78
C ASP A 274 3.42 -23.12 -13.81
N GLY A 275 3.14 -21.81 -13.88
CA GLY A 275 2.14 -21.15 -13.03
C GLY A 275 2.60 -20.82 -11.60
N GLN A 276 3.86 -21.09 -11.25
CA GLN A 276 4.52 -20.53 -10.07
C GLN A 276 5.87 -19.92 -10.47
N LEU A 277 6.32 -18.89 -9.75
CA LEU A 277 7.65 -18.31 -9.91
C LEU A 277 8.73 -19.36 -9.66
N ALA A 278 9.68 -19.48 -10.59
CA ALA A 278 10.79 -20.41 -10.46
C ALA A 278 11.72 -20.03 -9.30
N ALA A 279 12.29 -21.02 -8.62
CA ALA A 279 13.22 -20.80 -7.51
C ALA A 279 14.44 -19.93 -7.91
N ALA A 280 14.90 -20.04 -9.16
CA ALA A 280 16.00 -19.23 -9.70
C ALA A 280 15.69 -17.72 -9.76
N ASP A 281 14.42 -17.35 -9.83
CA ASP A 281 13.96 -15.96 -9.87
C ASP A 281 13.49 -15.44 -8.50
N ALA A 282 13.49 -16.30 -7.46
CA ALA A 282 12.98 -15.95 -6.13
C ALA A 282 13.72 -14.77 -5.48
N ASP A 283 15.03 -14.67 -5.71
CA ASP A 283 15.87 -13.57 -5.18
C ASP A 283 15.68 -12.25 -5.95
N ARG A 284 15.17 -12.33 -7.18
CA ARG A 284 14.82 -11.15 -7.97
C ARG A 284 13.48 -10.56 -7.53
N LEU A 285 12.57 -11.36 -6.97
CA LEU A 285 11.31 -10.89 -6.41
C LEU A 285 11.53 -10.17 -5.06
N VAL A 286 11.42 -8.84 -5.10
CA VAL A 286 11.64 -7.98 -3.93
C VAL A 286 10.39 -7.82 -3.10
N ALA A 287 9.26 -7.50 -3.73
CA ALA A 287 7.98 -7.33 -3.04
C ALA A 287 6.79 -7.58 -3.98
N VAL A 288 5.67 -8.02 -3.39
CA VAL A 288 4.35 -8.01 -4.03
C VAL A 288 3.41 -7.22 -3.14
N LEU A 289 2.66 -6.30 -3.74
CA LEU A 289 1.78 -5.36 -3.08
C LEU A 289 0.38 -5.48 -3.71
N ALA A 290 -0.65 -5.81 -2.95
CA ALA A 290 -1.97 -6.06 -3.49
C ALA A 290 -3.10 -5.57 -2.60
N LYS A 291 -4.24 -5.30 -3.25
CA LYS A 291 -5.52 -5.07 -2.61
C LYS A 291 -6.41 -6.30 -2.71
N ALA A 292 -7.30 -6.45 -1.73
CA ALA A 292 -8.27 -7.53 -1.67
C ALA A 292 -9.59 -7.03 -1.10
N GLU A 293 -10.70 -7.39 -1.71
CA GLU A 293 -12.02 -7.20 -1.13
C GLU A 293 -13.00 -8.30 -1.55
N PRO A 294 -14.02 -8.58 -0.73
CA PRO A 294 -15.19 -9.33 -1.19
C PRO A 294 -15.99 -8.50 -2.20
N SER A 295 -16.49 -9.12 -3.26
CA SER A 295 -17.35 -8.43 -4.22
C SER A 295 -18.68 -8.02 -3.58
N SER A 296 -19.18 -6.84 -3.92
CA SER A 296 -20.39 -6.26 -3.31
C SER A 296 -21.67 -7.08 -3.59
N ASN A 297 -21.69 -7.81 -4.70
CA ASN A 297 -22.81 -8.68 -5.10
C ASN A 297 -22.82 -10.07 -4.43
N GLY A 298 -21.86 -10.35 -3.54
CA GLY A 298 -21.78 -11.61 -2.82
C GLY A 298 -21.36 -12.82 -3.67
N ARG A 299 -20.73 -12.59 -4.84
CA ARG A 299 -20.38 -13.64 -5.79
C ARG A 299 -19.00 -13.48 -6.41
N ILE A 300 -18.30 -14.59 -6.56
CA ILE A 300 -17.08 -14.70 -7.39
C ILE A 300 -17.41 -15.60 -8.58
N ARG A 301 -17.32 -15.06 -9.80
CA ARG A 301 -17.62 -15.78 -11.06
C ARG A 301 -18.96 -16.53 -11.03
N GLY A 302 -19.99 -15.86 -10.51
CA GLY A 302 -21.36 -16.40 -10.39
C GLY A 302 -21.61 -17.31 -9.18
N ARG A 303 -20.57 -17.71 -8.42
CA ARG A 303 -20.71 -18.54 -7.22
C ARG A 303 -20.86 -17.68 -5.98
N ARG A 304 -21.92 -17.94 -5.20
CA ARG A 304 -22.19 -17.23 -3.94
C ARG A 304 -21.08 -17.49 -2.92
N HIS A 305 -20.63 -16.45 -2.22
CA HIS A 305 -19.81 -16.54 -1.01
C HIS A 305 -20.55 -15.96 0.20
N ILE A 306 -20.01 -16.18 1.40
CA ILE A 306 -20.62 -15.71 2.67
C ILE A 306 -19.86 -14.57 3.33
N MET A 307 -18.77 -14.08 2.75
CA MET A 307 -17.87 -13.11 3.41
C MET A 307 -18.58 -11.89 4.02
N TRP A 308 -19.65 -11.38 3.40
CA TRP A 308 -20.43 -10.25 3.92
C TRP A 308 -21.43 -10.62 5.02
N ASP A 309 -21.94 -11.85 4.99
CA ASP A 309 -22.98 -12.34 5.90
C ASP A 309 -22.39 -13.13 7.08
N ASP A 310 -21.07 -13.29 7.12
CA ASP A 310 -20.34 -13.95 8.20
C ASP A 310 -20.24 -13.01 9.41
N SER A 311 -20.98 -13.34 10.46
CA SER A 311 -21.01 -12.56 11.70
C SER A 311 -19.80 -12.81 12.60
N ASP A 312 -19.03 -13.88 12.35
CA ASP A 312 -17.90 -14.29 13.18
C ASP A 312 -16.58 -13.73 12.64
N ILE A 313 -16.39 -13.81 11.32
CA ILE A 313 -15.17 -13.38 10.63
C ILE A 313 -15.50 -12.27 9.66
N ASN A 314 -15.00 -11.07 9.98
CA ASN A 314 -15.19 -9.90 9.13
C ASN A 314 -14.71 -10.14 7.68
N ALA A 315 -15.48 -9.63 6.72
CA ALA A 315 -15.31 -9.84 5.29
C ALA A 315 -13.89 -9.52 4.76
N THR A 316 -13.22 -8.50 5.30
CA THR A 316 -11.85 -8.16 4.86
C THR A 316 -10.80 -9.17 5.29
N ARG A 317 -11.06 -9.92 6.37
CA ARG A 317 -10.18 -11.02 6.82
C ARG A 317 -10.23 -12.18 5.83
N HIS A 318 -11.44 -12.57 5.41
CA HIS A 318 -11.64 -13.57 4.36
C HIS A 318 -10.95 -13.17 3.05
N ALA A 319 -11.17 -11.94 2.59
CA ALA A 319 -10.59 -11.47 1.33
C ALA A 319 -9.05 -11.45 1.35
N ARG A 320 -8.43 -11.00 2.45
CA ARG A 320 -6.97 -11.04 2.60
C ARG A 320 -6.43 -12.48 2.56
N ALA A 321 -7.08 -13.41 3.25
CA ALA A 321 -6.68 -14.81 3.24
C ALA A 321 -6.80 -15.43 1.83
N LEU A 322 -7.90 -15.18 1.13
CA LEU A 322 -8.16 -15.71 -0.21
C LEU A 322 -7.16 -15.16 -1.24
N VAL A 323 -7.06 -13.84 -1.37
CA VAL A 323 -6.14 -13.19 -2.33
C VAL A 323 -4.69 -13.48 -1.96
N GLY A 324 -4.37 -13.49 -0.66
CA GLY A 324 -3.06 -13.89 -0.15
C GLY A 324 -2.68 -15.31 -0.58
N GLY A 325 -3.59 -16.27 -0.48
CA GLY A 325 -3.37 -17.64 -0.97
C GLY A 325 -3.14 -17.72 -2.47
N VAL A 326 -3.93 -16.98 -3.27
CA VAL A 326 -3.79 -16.93 -4.74
C VAL A 326 -2.43 -16.38 -5.15
N ILE A 327 -2.02 -15.25 -4.56
CA ILE A 327 -0.73 -14.63 -4.87
C ILE A 327 0.43 -15.49 -4.35
N ALA A 328 0.34 -16.01 -3.11
CA ALA A 328 1.37 -16.87 -2.54
C ALA A 328 1.59 -18.15 -3.38
N GLY A 329 0.50 -18.73 -3.89
CA GLY A 329 0.56 -19.85 -4.84
C GLY A 329 1.27 -19.51 -6.15
N ALA A 330 1.16 -18.27 -6.63
CA ALA A 330 1.84 -17.81 -7.84
C ALA A 330 3.33 -17.48 -7.61
N VAL A 331 3.70 -16.99 -6.42
CA VAL A 331 5.06 -16.49 -6.16
C VAL A 331 5.92 -17.40 -5.29
N GLY A 332 5.34 -18.43 -4.69
CA GLY A 332 6.04 -19.39 -3.84
C GLY A 332 6.47 -18.81 -2.48
N ARG A 333 5.82 -17.73 -2.01
CA ARG A 333 6.17 -17.00 -0.78
C ARG A 333 4.95 -16.44 -0.06
N THR A 334 5.06 -16.23 1.24
CA THR A 334 3.98 -15.71 2.09
C THR A 334 4.24 -14.33 2.68
N ASP A 335 5.47 -13.81 2.59
CA ASP A 335 5.85 -12.44 2.95
C ASP A 335 5.50 -11.47 1.81
N ILE A 336 4.20 -11.41 1.51
CA ILE A 336 3.57 -10.57 0.49
C ILE A 336 2.60 -9.59 1.16
N PHE A 337 2.56 -8.35 0.66
CA PHE A 337 1.73 -7.30 1.24
C PHE A 337 0.32 -7.34 0.63
N VAL A 338 -0.64 -7.90 1.36
CA VAL A 338 -2.05 -7.91 0.95
C VAL A 338 -2.87 -7.08 1.94
N SER A 339 -3.53 -6.03 1.45
CA SER A 339 -4.37 -5.15 2.27
C SER A 339 -5.85 -5.28 1.91
N GLY A 340 -6.70 -5.41 2.94
CA GLY A 340 -8.14 -5.54 2.76
C GLY A 340 -8.86 -4.21 2.46
N GLY A 341 -10.06 -4.30 1.88
CA GLY A 341 -10.97 -3.20 1.56
C GLY A 341 -10.49 -2.40 0.36
N ALA A 342 -11.01 -2.68 -0.83
CA ALA A 342 -10.51 -2.16 -2.09
C ALA A 342 -11.51 -1.17 -2.73
N GLU A 343 -12.24 -0.43 -1.88
CA GLU A 343 -13.22 0.56 -2.34
C GLU A 343 -12.52 1.56 -3.29
N HIS A 344 -12.98 1.62 -4.55
CA HIS A 344 -12.39 2.43 -5.63
C HIS A 344 -10.91 2.14 -5.95
N GLN A 345 -10.41 0.95 -5.60
CA GLN A 345 -9.05 0.49 -5.85
C GLN A 345 -9.15 -0.74 -6.75
N GLY A 346 -9.24 -0.53 -8.08
CA GLY A 346 -9.65 -1.56 -9.02
C GLY A 346 -11.19 -1.74 -9.11
N PRO A 347 -11.67 -2.71 -9.90
CA PRO A 347 -13.10 -3.01 -10.00
C PRO A 347 -13.63 -3.66 -8.72
N ASP A 348 -14.95 -3.60 -8.52
CA ASP A 348 -15.65 -4.25 -7.39
C ASP A 348 -15.29 -5.74 -7.26
N GLY A 349 -14.74 -6.12 -6.09
CA GLY A 349 -14.30 -7.49 -5.79
C GLY A 349 -12.89 -7.81 -6.28
N GLY A 350 -12.22 -6.86 -6.92
CA GLY A 350 -10.87 -6.95 -7.46
C GLY A 350 -9.86 -6.09 -6.70
N GLY A 351 -8.78 -5.72 -7.40
CA GLY A 351 -7.82 -4.73 -6.90
C GLY A 351 -6.46 -4.72 -7.59
N PRO A 352 -5.66 -3.64 -7.42
CA PRO A 352 -4.32 -3.58 -7.96
C PRO A 352 -3.41 -4.66 -7.36
N VAL A 353 -2.51 -5.18 -8.19
CA VAL A 353 -1.39 -6.02 -7.80
C VAL A 353 -0.12 -5.48 -8.46
N ALA A 354 0.83 -5.06 -7.64
CA ALA A 354 2.12 -4.53 -8.06
C ALA A 354 3.26 -5.46 -7.63
N VAL A 355 4.28 -5.56 -8.46
CA VAL A 355 5.47 -6.40 -8.26
C VAL A 355 6.69 -5.51 -8.39
N ILE A 356 7.54 -5.55 -7.36
CA ILE A 356 8.87 -4.93 -7.38
C ILE A 356 9.88 -6.06 -7.58
N ALA A 357 10.74 -5.89 -8.59
CA ALA A 357 11.73 -6.89 -8.94
C ALA A 357 13.08 -6.26 -9.31
N ARG A 358 14.15 -7.03 -9.12
CA ARG A 358 15.45 -6.74 -9.73
C ARG A 358 15.42 -7.12 -11.21
N ARG A 359 15.80 -6.18 -12.07
CA ARG A 359 16.03 -6.45 -13.49
C ARG A 359 17.16 -7.47 -13.63
N ALA A 360 17.03 -8.38 -14.59
CA ALA A 360 18.17 -9.19 -15.00
C ALA A 360 19.28 -8.24 -15.49
N GLN A 361 20.51 -8.47 -15.04
CA GLN A 361 21.63 -7.74 -15.62
C GLN A 361 21.74 -8.13 -17.10
N PRO A 362 21.95 -7.17 -18.02
CA PRO A 362 22.29 -7.53 -19.39
C PRO A 362 23.58 -8.35 -19.36
N SER A 363 23.50 -9.57 -19.90
CA SER A 363 24.63 -10.47 -20.13
C SER A 363 25.67 -9.87 -21.06
#